data_AF-A0A7J8HN19-F1
#
_entry.id   AF-A0A7J8HN19-F1
#
_cell.length_a   1.000
_cell.length_b   1.000
_cell.length_c   1.000
_cell.angle_alpha   90.00
_cell.angle_beta   90.00
_cell.angle_gamma   90.00
#
_symmetry.space_group_name_H-M   'P 1'
#
loop_
_entity.id
_entity.type
_entity.pdbx_description
1 polymer ?
#
loop_
_entity_poly.entity_id
_entity_poly.type
_entity_poly.pdbx_seq_one_letter_code
_entity_poly.pdbx_strand_id
1 'polypeptide(L)'
;MIRNIQLKHSGKYVCVVQTAVESVSSAANLTVRGSPGPPENVTVEEITDTTAQLSWREGADNHSPVTCYSVQARTPFSVGWQAATTVPAVIDGKTHTATVVELSPWVEYEFRVVASNKIGGGEPSLPSEKLPRCRLRK
;
A
#
# COMPACT_ATOMS: atom_id res chain seq x y z
N MET A 1 11.63 28.00 -6.81
CA MET A 1 11.90 26.54 -6.80
C MET A 1 11.07 25.91 -5.70
N ILE A 2 10.18 24.96 -6.01
CA ILE A 2 9.40 24.24 -5.00
C ILE A 2 10.27 23.08 -4.48
N ARG A 3 10.51 23.01 -3.18
CA ARG A 3 11.29 21.95 -2.52
C ARG A 3 10.33 21.02 -1.78
N ASN A 4 10.72 19.74 -1.63
CA ASN A 4 9.93 18.71 -0.96
C ASN A 4 8.47 18.65 -1.46
N ILE A 5 8.31 18.47 -2.77
CA ILE A 5 6.99 18.50 -3.43
C ILE A 5 6.06 17.42 -2.87
N GLN A 6 4.80 17.79 -2.58
CA GLN A 6 3.78 16.91 -2.02
C GLN A 6 2.58 16.85 -2.97
N LEU A 7 1.72 15.84 -2.82
CA LEU A 7 0.50 15.68 -3.64
C LEU A 7 -0.36 16.96 -3.68
N LYS A 8 -0.50 17.62 -2.52
CA LYS A 8 -1.24 18.89 -2.36
C LYS A 8 -0.68 20.09 -3.16
N HIS A 9 0.55 19.99 -3.67
CA HIS A 9 1.14 21.03 -4.52
C HIS A 9 0.74 20.86 -5.99
N SER A 10 -0.01 19.81 -6.34
CA SER A 10 -0.59 19.68 -7.68
C SER A 10 -1.59 20.79 -7.94
N GLY A 11 -1.52 21.41 -9.11
CA GLY A 11 -2.40 22.52 -9.47
C GLY A 11 -1.91 23.32 -10.66
N LYS A 12 -2.67 24.37 -11.00
CA LYS A 12 -2.32 25.33 -12.04
C LYS A 12 -1.53 26.47 -11.43
N TYR A 13 -0.31 26.66 -11.90
CA TYR A 13 0.56 27.76 -11.51
C TYR A 13 0.56 28.80 -12.62
N VAL A 14 0.34 30.06 -12.24
CA VAL A 14 0.32 31.19 -13.18
C VAL A 14 1.49 32.10 -12.83
N CYS A 15 2.38 32.30 -13.80
CA CYS A 15 3.41 33.32 -13.74
C CYS A 15 2.83 34.59 -14.33
N VAL A 16 2.88 35.68 -13.57
CA VAL A 16 2.40 37.00 -14.00
C VAL A 16 3.59 37.93 -14.06
N VAL A 17 3.82 38.55 -15.21
CA VAL A 17 4.82 39.59 -15.42
C VAL A 17 4.07 40.90 -15.59
N GLN A 18 4.33 41.84 -14.68
CA GLN A 18 3.63 43.11 -14.64
C GLN A 18 4.61 44.27 -14.88
N THR A 19 4.27 45.14 -15.81
CA THR A 19 4.93 46.43 -16.07
C THR A 19 4.01 47.57 -15.61
N ALA A 20 4.45 48.82 -15.74
CA ALA A 20 3.69 49.99 -15.30
C ALA A 20 2.33 50.17 -16.03
N VAL A 21 2.11 49.50 -17.15
CA VAL A 21 0.94 49.68 -18.02
C VAL A 21 0.21 48.37 -18.31
N GLU A 22 0.93 47.25 -18.42
CA GLU A 22 0.33 45.97 -18.77
C GLU A 22 0.78 44.82 -17.87
N SER A 23 -0.05 43.79 -17.80
CA SER A 23 0.24 42.55 -17.10
C SER A 23 0.01 41.38 -18.07
N VAL A 24 1.06 40.60 -18.29
CA VAL A 24 1.00 39.39 -19.12
C VAL A 24 1.16 38.20 -18.20
N SER A 25 0.28 37.20 -18.34
CA SER A 25 0.34 35.98 -17.55
C SER A 25 0.48 34.75 -18.42
N SER A 26 1.25 33.77 -17.96
CA SER A 26 1.36 32.44 -18.56
C SER A 26 1.12 31.37 -17.49
N ALA A 27 0.45 30.29 -17.85
CA ALA A 27 0.06 29.24 -16.91
C ALA A 27 0.65 27.88 -17.27
N ALA A 28 0.99 27.10 -16.25
CA ALA A 28 1.45 25.72 -16.36
C ALA A 28 0.70 24.82 -15.36
N ASN A 29 0.45 23.58 -15.74
CA ASN A 29 -0.16 22.58 -14.86
C ASN A 29 0.93 21.69 -14.26
N LEU A 30 0.96 21.59 -12.95
CA LEU A 30 1.85 20.71 -12.21
C LEU A 30 1.03 19.54 -11.65
N THR A 31 1.36 18.32 -12.08
CA THR A 31 0.75 17.10 -11.54
C THR A 31 1.80 16.32 -10.76
N VAL A 32 1.61 16.20 -9.46
CA VAL A 32 2.50 15.44 -8.58
C VAL A 32 1.95 14.01 -8.47
N ARG A 33 2.82 13.03 -8.66
CA ARG A 33 2.49 11.60 -8.47
C ARG A 33 3.15 11.11 -7.19
N GLY A 34 2.42 10.32 -6.42
CA GLY A 34 2.91 9.72 -5.17
C GLY A 34 2.91 8.20 -5.24
N SER A 35 3.57 7.58 -4.25
CA SER A 35 3.35 6.17 -3.94
C SER A 35 1.90 5.94 -3.50
N PRO A 36 1.36 4.72 -3.60
CA PRO A 36 0.00 4.46 -3.19
C PRO A 36 -0.22 4.71 -1.69
N GLY A 37 -1.47 5.00 -1.32
CA GLY A 37 -1.91 5.02 0.06
C GLY A 37 -1.97 3.62 0.66
N PRO A 38 -2.11 3.54 2.00
CA PRO A 38 -2.20 2.27 2.70
C PRO A 38 -3.44 1.49 2.25
N PRO A 39 -3.33 0.19 1.94
CA PRO A 39 -4.49 -0.67 1.75
C PRO A 39 -5.36 -0.69 3.00
N GLU A 40 -6.67 -0.85 2.82
CA GLU A 40 -7.65 -0.80 3.90
C GLU A 40 -8.30 -2.16 4.14
N ASN A 41 -8.92 -2.34 5.31
CA ASN A 41 -9.74 -3.50 5.65
C ASN A 41 -9.05 -4.86 5.37
N VAL A 42 -7.82 -5.04 5.86
CA VAL A 42 -7.11 -6.32 5.73
C VAL A 42 -7.79 -7.37 6.61
N THR A 43 -8.49 -8.32 5.99
CA THR A 43 -9.10 -9.46 6.67
C THR A 43 -8.31 -10.73 6.39
N VAL A 44 -8.37 -11.67 7.35
CA VAL A 44 -7.75 -12.98 7.23
C VAL A 44 -8.82 -14.05 7.38
N GLU A 45 -8.92 -14.91 6.38
CA GLU A 45 -9.91 -15.96 6.22
C GLU A 45 -9.20 -17.29 5.91
N GLU A 46 -9.94 -18.40 5.96
CA GLU A 46 -9.44 -19.75 5.59
C GLU A 46 -8.07 -20.12 6.18
N ILE A 47 -7.94 -19.94 7.50
CA ILE A 47 -6.69 -20.21 8.22
C ILE A 47 -6.50 -21.72 8.40
N THR A 48 -5.35 -22.22 7.97
CA THR A 48 -4.86 -23.58 8.24
C THR A 48 -3.57 -23.52 9.07
N ASP A 49 -2.97 -24.69 9.36
CA ASP A 49 -1.70 -24.75 10.09
C ASP A 49 -0.53 -24.10 9.33
N THR A 50 -0.61 -24.02 8.00
CA THR A 50 0.49 -23.57 7.13
C THR A 50 0.10 -22.49 6.12
N THR A 51 -1.19 -22.15 6.03
CA THR A 51 -1.70 -21.17 5.07
C THR A 51 -2.74 -20.25 5.71
N ALA A 52 -2.86 -19.03 5.17
CA ALA A 52 -3.95 -18.12 5.50
C ALA A 52 -4.34 -17.33 4.25
N GLN A 53 -5.64 -17.17 4.01
CA GLN A 53 -6.13 -16.35 2.92
C GLN A 53 -6.34 -14.92 3.41
N LEU A 54 -5.81 -13.94 2.69
CA LEU A 54 -5.98 -12.54 3.01
C LEU A 54 -6.86 -11.87 1.95
N SER A 55 -7.67 -10.92 2.38
CA SER A 55 -8.37 -9.98 1.50
C SER A 55 -8.21 -8.55 2.02
N TRP A 56 -8.22 -7.57 1.12
CA TRP A 56 -8.09 -6.15 1.47
C TRP A 56 -8.82 -5.27 0.47
N ARG A 57 -8.84 -3.96 0.71
CA ARG A 57 -9.31 -2.94 -0.23
C ARG A 57 -8.17 -2.03 -0.67
N GLU A 58 -8.27 -1.55 -1.90
CA GLU A 58 -7.33 -0.56 -2.43
C GLU A 58 -7.36 0.74 -1.59
N GLY A 59 -6.19 1.34 -1.44
CA GLY A 59 -6.04 2.66 -0.84
C GLY A 59 -6.08 3.77 -1.89
N ALA A 60 -5.57 4.95 -1.55
CA ALA A 60 -5.49 6.07 -2.48
C ALA A 60 -4.44 5.86 -3.59
N ASP A 61 -4.80 6.01 -4.85
CA ASP A 61 -3.87 5.87 -6.00
C ASP A 61 -2.84 7.00 -6.14
N ASN A 62 -3.04 8.15 -5.49
CA ASN A 62 -2.07 9.27 -5.50
C ASN A 62 -1.57 9.67 -6.92
N HIS A 63 -2.49 9.76 -7.89
CA HIS A 63 -2.24 10.08 -9.30
C HIS A 63 -1.33 9.09 -10.06
N SER A 64 -1.18 7.86 -9.55
CA SER A 64 -0.46 6.78 -10.21
C SER A 64 -1.01 5.41 -9.78
N PRO A 65 -1.60 4.62 -10.70
CA PRO A 65 -2.31 3.39 -10.35
C PRO A 65 -1.39 2.37 -9.68
N VAL A 66 -1.95 1.59 -8.75
CA VAL A 66 -1.26 0.45 -8.11
C VAL A 66 -0.90 -0.59 -9.16
N THR A 67 0.35 -1.09 -9.11
CA THR A 67 0.87 -2.13 -10.00
C THR A 67 0.96 -3.48 -9.32
N CYS A 68 1.25 -3.51 -8.03
CA CYS A 68 1.30 -4.77 -7.28
C CYS A 68 1.09 -4.56 -5.78
N TYR A 69 0.77 -5.65 -5.09
CA TYR A 69 0.74 -5.73 -3.64
C TYR A 69 1.82 -6.68 -3.13
N SER A 70 2.35 -6.38 -1.94
CA SER A 70 3.19 -7.30 -1.18
C SER A 70 2.63 -7.48 0.23
N VAL A 71 2.67 -8.72 0.72
CA VAL A 71 2.21 -9.05 2.08
C VAL A 71 3.41 -9.19 2.99
N GLN A 72 3.31 -8.60 4.16
CA GLN A 72 4.28 -8.74 5.23
C GLN A 72 3.63 -9.41 6.43
N ALA A 73 4.39 -10.25 7.10
CA ALA A 73 3.99 -10.94 8.31
C ALA A 73 4.88 -10.55 9.48
N ARG A 74 4.31 -10.56 10.68
CA ARG A 74 5.03 -10.38 11.93
C ARG A 74 4.61 -11.47 12.92
N THR A 75 5.60 -12.05 13.57
CA THR A 75 5.42 -13.05 14.64
C THR A 75 6.06 -12.54 15.93
N PRO A 76 5.77 -13.12 17.09
CA PRO A 76 6.48 -12.81 18.34
C PRO A 76 7.99 -13.05 18.28
N PHE A 77 8.44 -13.89 17.33
CA PHE A 77 9.83 -14.27 17.15
C PHE A 77 10.54 -13.44 16.07
N SER A 78 9.80 -12.71 15.23
CA SER A 78 10.39 -11.93 14.14
C SER A 78 10.87 -10.57 14.61
N VAL A 79 12.04 -10.14 14.12
CA VAL A 79 12.51 -8.76 14.30
C VAL A 79 11.75 -7.87 13.32
N GLY A 80 10.60 -7.34 13.78
CA GLY A 80 9.74 -6.49 12.95
C GLY A 80 8.96 -7.25 11.87
N TRP A 81 8.62 -6.54 10.79
CA TRP A 81 7.84 -7.05 9.67
C TRP A 81 8.73 -7.71 8.63
N GLN A 82 8.38 -8.93 8.24
CA GLN A 82 9.10 -9.74 7.26
C GLN A 82 8.23 -9.96 6.03
N ALA A 83 8.85 -10.15 4.86
CA ALA A 83 8.09 -10.51 3.66
C ALA A 83 7.47 -11.90 3.82
N ALA A 84 6.20 -12.03 3.48
CA ALA A 84 5.49 -13.30 3.51
C ALA A 84 5.52 -13.94 2.10
N THR A 85 5.65 -15.27 2.04
CA THR A 85 5.49 -16.01 0.79
C THR A 85 4.00 -16.07 0.45
N THR A 86 3.62 -15.60 -0.74
CA THR A 86 2.22 -15.59 -1.20
C THR A 86 2.02 -16.42 -2.45
N VAL A 87 0.80 -16.90 -2.63
CA VAL A 87 0.28 -17.47 -3.87
C VAL A 87 -0.90 -16.60 -4.32
N PRO A 88 -0.82 -15.93 -5.48
CA PRO A 88 0.33 -15.88 -6.40
C PRO A 88 1.56 -15.15 -5.79
N ALA A 89 2.76 -15.47 -6.29
CA ALA A 89 4.01 -14.87 -5.81
C ALA A 89 4.12 -13.37 -6.10
N VAL A 90 3.45 -12.92 -7.17
CA VAL A 90 3.27 -11.50 -7.49
C VAL A 90 1.78 -11.25 -7.55
N ILE A 91 1.30 -10.33 -6.72
CA ILE A 91 -0.11 -9.97 -6.64
C ILE A 91 -0.31 -8.73 -7.52
N ASP A 92 -1.11 -8.85 -8.58
CA ASP A 92 -1.42 -7.73 -9.49
C ASP A 92 -2.16 -6.61 -8.76
N GLY A 93 -2.04 -5.37 -9.23
CA GLY A 93 -2.71 -4.20 -8.65
C GLY A 93 -4.24 -4.28 -8.68
N LYS A 94 -4.83 -5.16 -9.50
CA LYS A 94 -6.28 -5.43 -9.55
C LYS A 94 -6.71 -6.58 -8.64
N THR A 95 -5.76 -7.34 -8.11
CA THR A 95 -6.02 -8.49 -7.25
C THR A 95 -5.96 -8.07 -5.79
N HIS A 96 -7.05 -8.29 -5.08
CA HIS A 96 -7.24 -7.84 -3.69
C HIS A 96 -7.29 -9.00 -2.70
N THR A 97 -6.82 -10.16 -3.14
CA THR A 97 -6.77 -11.39 -2.35
C THR A 97 -5.46 -12.12 -2.60
N ALA A 98 -4.91 -12.76 -1.57
CA ALA A 98 -3.74 -13.60 -1.71
C ALA A 98 -3.68 -14.64 -0.61
N THR A 99 -3.17 -15.82 -0.91
CA THR A 99 -2.94 -16.86 0.09
C THR A 99 -1.50 -16.78 0.56
N VAL A 100 -1.28 -16.49 1.84
CA VAL A 100 0.03 -16.65 2.47
C VAL A 100 0.27 -18.13 2.72
N VAL A 101 1.47 -18.59 2.40
CA VAL A 101 1.92 -19.97 2.57
C VAL A 101 3.16 -20.02 3.48
N GLU A 102 3.61 -21.23 3.82
CA GLU A 102 4.79 -21.47 4.66
C GLU A 102 4.66 -20.89 6.09
N LEU A 103 3.43 -20.84 6.60
CA LEU A 103 3.20 -20.51 8.00
C LEU A 103 3.66 -21.66 8.90
N SER A 104 4.18 -21.29 10.07
CA SER A 104 4.54 -22.26 11.11
C SER A 104 3.32 -22.58 11.98
N PRO A 105 2.98 -23.87 12.17
CA PRO A 105 1.90 -24.26 13.05
C PRO A 105 2.12 -23.72 14.47
N TRP A 106 1.02 -23.39 15.15
CA TRP A 106 1.02 -22.89 16.54
C TRP A 106 1.71 -21.54 16.77
N VAL A 107 2.06 -20.81 15.71
CA VAL A 107 2.63 -19.45 15.79
C VAL A 107 1.53 -18.40 15.58
N GLU A 108 1.58 -17.32 16.37
CA GLU A 108 0.73 -16.15 16.17
C GLU A 108 1.29 -15.29 15.05
N TYR A 109 0.42 -14.95 14.10
CA TYR A 109 0.76 -14.09 12.96
C TYR A 109 -0.10 -12.83 12.95
N GLU A 110 0.54 -11.71 12.66
CA GLU A 110 -0.09 -10.48 12.19
C GLU A 110 0.33 -10.24 10.75
N PHE A 111 -0.60 -9.79 9.91
CA PHE A 111 -0.31 -9.47 8.52
C PHE A 111 -0.56 -8.01 8.22
N ARG A 112 0.17 -7.46 7.26
CA ARG A 112 -0.14 -6.17 6.65
C ARG A 112 0.19 -6.20 5.17
N VAL A 113 -0.46 -5.35 4.40
CA VAL A 113 -0.34 -5.29 2.94
C VAL A 113 0.29 -3.96 2.55
N VAL A 114 1.20 -3.97 1.59
CA VAL A 114 1.83 -2.77 1.03
C VAL A 114 1.52 -2.71 -0.45
N ALA A 115 0.84 -1.63 -0.86
CA ALA A 115 0.61 -1.33 -2.27
C ALA A 115 1.87 -0.70 -2.88
N SER A 116 2.19 -1.03 -4.13
CA SER A 116 3.31 -0.46 -4.86
C SER A 116 2.88 0.00 -6.25
N ASN A 117 3.45 1.10 -6.71
CA ASN A 117 3.28 1.59 -8.08
C ASN A 117 4.64 1.94 -8.70
N LYS A 118 4.64 2.50 -9.92
CA LYS A 118 5.85 2.96 -10.63
C LYS A 118 6.66 4.05 -9.90
N ILE A 119 6.07 4.74 -8.93
CA ILE A 119 6.77 5.75 -8.11
C ILE A 119 7.51 5.05 -6.97
N GLY A 120 6.90 4.04 -6.37
CA GLY A 120 7.51 3.18 -5.36
C GLY A 120 6.49 2.45 -4.49
N GLY A 121 7.00 1.87 -3.40
CA GLY A 121 6.17 1.30 -2.33
C GLY A 121 5.43 2.38 -1.56
N GLY A 122 4.15 2.14 -1.31
CA GLY A 122 3.27 2.96 -0.50
C GLY A 122 3.45 2.75 0.99
N GLU A 123 2.61 3.43 1.76
CA GLU A 123 2.51 3.16 3.19
C GLU A 123 1.89 1.77 3.43
N PRO A 124 2.35 1.03 4.47
CA PRO A 124 1.74 -0.24 4.82
C PRO A 124 0.34 -0.04 5.39
N SER A 125 -0.53 -1.01 5.15
CA SER A 125 -1.84 -1.08 5.81
C SER A 125 -1.69 -1.13 7.33
N LEU A 126 -2.81 -0.87 8.01
CA LEU A 126 -2.94 -1.30 9.39
C LEU A 126 -2.75 -2.83 9.49
N PRO A 127 -2.16 -3.31 10.59
CA PRO A 127 -2.07 -4.75 10.87
C PRO A 127 -3.45 -5.39 10.89
N SER A 128 -3.55 -6.60 10.37
CA SER A 128 -4.71 -7.47 10.53
C SER A 128 -4.90 -7.81 12.02
N GLU A 129 -6.07 -8.37 12.34
CA GLU A 129 -6.25 -9.01 13.64
C GLU A 129 -5.23 -10.14 13.83
N LYS A 130 -4.79 -10.32 15.08
CA LYS A 130 -3.85 -11.39 15.44
C LYS A 130 -4.53 -12.73 15.24
N LEU A 131 -3.89 -13.62 14.48
CA LEU A 131 -4.39 -14.98 14.38
C LEU A 131 -4.16 -15.71 15.71
N PRO A 132 -5.21 -16.29 16.32
CA PRO A 132 -5.04 -17.09 17.52
C PRO A 132 -4.24 -18.36 17.19
N ARG A 133 -3.42 -18.82 18.13
CA ARG A 133 -2.74 -20.12 18.05
C ARG A 133 -3.78 -21.16 17.66
N CYS A 134 -3.57 -21.80 16.51
CA CYS A 134 -4.51 -22.67 15.80
C CYS A 134 -5.64 -23.22 16.69
N ARG A 135 -6.85 -22.65 16.60
CA ARG A 135 -8.06 -23.34 17.05
C ARG A 135 -8.62 -24.07 15.84
N LEU A 136 -8.43 -25.39 15.82
CA LEU A 136 -9.27 -26.31 15.05
C LEU A 136 -10.72 -25.81 15.16
N ARG A 137 -11.32 -25.37 14.04
CA ARG A 137 -12.78 -25.26 13.98
C ARG A 137 -13.30 -26.68 14.20
N LYS A 138 -13.99 -26.89 15.32
CA LYS A 138 -14.81 -28.09 15.55
C LYS A 138 -15.96 -28.13 14.55
#